data_AF-A0A533S2K2-F1
#
_entry.id   AF-A0A533S2K2-F1
#
_cell.length_a   1.000
_cell.length_b   1.000
_cell.length_c   1.000
_cell.angle_alpha   90.00
_cell.angle_beta   90.00
_cell.angle_gamma   90.00
#
_symmetry.space_group_name_H-M   'P 1'
#
loop_
_entity.id
_entity.type
_entity.pdbx_description
1 polymer ?
#
loop_
_entity_poly.entity_id
_entity_poly.type
_entity_poly.pdbx_seq_one_letter_code
_entity_poly.pdbx_strand_id
1 'polypeptide(L)'
;MRTGNVVRDISVEKVFGWMMPRGSRKLGLSKKNMGGVGGTMIRGIIKHKNVPAREEMMAMAIRGEAKLVACQMSMDLMGIRREELIDGIEIGGVSTCQEASEKAD
;
A
#
# COMPACT_ATOMS: atom_id res chain seq x y z
N MET A 1 6.64 13.11 28.98
CA MET A 1 7.46 14.32 28.71
C MET A 1 8.91 13.89 28.72
N ARG A 2 9.71 14.33 27.73
CA ARG A 2 11.01 13.78 27.27
C ARG A 2 10.84 12.64 26.27
N THR A 3 11.45 12.63 25.09
CA THR A 3 12.44 13.52 24.43
C THR A 3 12.51 12.96 23.00
N GLY A 4 12.41 13.78 21.95
CA GLY A 4 13.61 14.30 21.30
C GLY A 4 13.87 13.56 19.99
N ASN A 5 14.00 14.32 18.90
CA ASN A 5 14.40 13.93 17.53
C ASN A 5 13.36 13.27 16.60
N VAL A 6 12.35 14.04 16.16
CA VAL A 6 11.71 13.84 14.83
C VAL A 6 12.38 14.76 13.79
N VAL A 7 13.69 14.97 13.91
CA VAL A 7 14.46 15.84 13.00
C VAL A 7 15.84 15.24 12.77
N ARG A 8 15.94 14.07 12.13
CA ARG A 8 17.24 13.55 11.65
C ARG A 8 17.28 12.82 10.30
N ASP A 9 16.17 12.40 9.66
CA ASP A 9 16.22 11.64 8.40
C ASP A 9 15.43 12.22 7.21
N ILE A 10 15.30 13.55 7.15
CA ILE A 10 14.70 14.27 6.00
C ILE A 10 15.28 13.82 4.64
N SER A 11 16.50 13.27 4.60
CA SER A 11 17.14 12.80 3.38
C SER A 11 16.67 11.41 2.94
N VAL A 12 16.55 10.44 3.86
CA VAL A 12 16.24 9.04 3.49
C VAL A 12 14.74 8.85 3.25
N GLU A 13 13.89 9.40 4.10
CA GLU A 13 12.43 9.34 3.94
C GLU A 13 11.97 10.02 2.65
N LYS A 14 12.54 11.19 2.31
CA LYS A 14 12.24 11.87 1.05
C LYS A 14 12.73 11.09 -0.17
N VAL A 15 13.89 10.45 -0.09
CA VAL A 15 14.40 9.57 -1.16
C VAL A 15 13.51 8.34 -1.31
N PHE A 16 13.07 7.73 -0.20
CA PHE A 16 12.15 6.60 -0.23
C PHE A 16 10.78 7.00 -0.78
N GLY A 17 10.22 8.12 -0.33
CA GLY A 17 8.97 8.67 -0.87
C GLY A 17 9.05 9.06 -2.35
N TRP A 18 10.24 9.38 -2.86
CA TRP A 18 10.47 9.60 -4.29
C TRP A 18 10.61 8.28 -5.07
N MET A 19 11.28 7.27 -4.50
CA MET A 19 11.50 5.96 -5.10
C MET A 19 10.24 5.08 -5.09
N MET A 20 9.37 5.23 -4.10
CA MET A 20 8.15 4.43 -3.97
C MET A 20 7.16 4.72 -5.10
N PRO A 21 6.51 3.69 -5.66
CA PRO A 21 5.52 3.87 -6.72
C PRO A 21 4.30 4.62 -6.18
N ARG A 22 4.01 5.78 -6.76
CA ARG A 22 2.81 6.58 -6.43
C ARG A 22 1.56 5.92 -7.00
N GLY A 23 0.89 5.11 -6.17
CA GLY A 23 -0.41 4.52 -6.45
C GLY A 23 -0.35 3.16 -7.14
N SER A 24 -1.51 2.50 -7.19
CA SER A 24 -1.61 1.10 -7.62
C SER A 24 -1.13 0.87 -9.07
N ARG A 25 -1.35 1.83 -9.96
CA ARG A 25 -1.05 1.68 -11.38
C ARG A 25 0.46 1.56 -11.67
N LYS A 26 1.30 2.16 -10.82
CA LYS A 26 2.76 2.24 -11.00
C LYS A 26 3.52 1.11 -10.32
N LEU A 27 2.85 0.18 -9.65
CA LEU A 27 3.50 -1.01 -9.12
C LEU A 27 3.87 -1.96 -10.26
N GLY A 28 5.13 -2.38 -10.28
CA GLY A 28 5.63 -3.43 -11.16
C GLY A 28 5.15 -4.82 -10.73
N LEU A 29 5.35 -5.80 -11.61
CA LEU A 29 5.16 -7.22 -11.25
C LEU A 29 6.23 -7.65 -10.23
N SER A 30 5.84 -8.49 -9.27
CA SER A 30 6.75 -9.01 -8.24
C SER A 30 7.92 -9.80 -8.81
N LYS A 31 7.71 -10.49 -9.95
CA LYS A 31 8.74 -11.20 -10.72
C LYS A 31 8.49 -10.98 -12.22
N LYS A 32 9.55 -10.99 -13.03
CA LYS A 32 9.48 -10.80 -14.50
C LYS A 32 8.87 -9.45 -14.93
N ASN A 33 9.14 -8.38 -14.17
CA ASN A 33 8.67 -7.03 -14.52
C ASN A 33 9.32 -6.50 -15.82
N MET A 34 10.56 -6.91 -16.13
CA MET A 34 11.30 -6.57 -17.36
C MET A 34 11.24 -5.07 -17.70
N GLY A 35 11.57 -4.21 -16.72
CA GLY A 35 11.51 -2.75 -16.92
C GLY A 35 10.10 -2.17 -17.12
N GLY A 36 9.05 -2.94 -16.81
CA GLY A 36 7.65 -2.55 -16.98
C GLY A 36 6.94 -3.25 -18.14
N VAL A 37 7.69 -3.90 -19.05
CA VAL A 37 7.13 -4.64 -20.19
C VAL A 37 6.22 -5.78 -19.72
N GLY A 38 6.66 -6.55 -18.73
CA GLY A 38 5.85 -7.64 -18.19
C GLY A 38 4.52 -7.15 -17.61
N GLY A 39 4.54 -6.00 -16.93
CA GLY A 39 3.33 -5.35 -16.40
C GLY A 39 2.33 -4.97 -17.50
N THR A 40 2.81 -4.45 -18.64
CA THR A 40 1.93 -4.14 -19.78
C THR A 40 1.33 -5.39 -20.42
N MET A 41 2.11 -6.46 -20.57
CA MET A 41 1.64 -7.74 -21.13
C MET A 41 0.53 -8.36 -20.27
N ILE A 42 0.75 -8.44 -18.95
CA ILE A 42 -0.26 -8.98 -18.02
C ILE A 42 -1.53 -8.14 -18.04
N ARG A 43 -1.43 -6.80 -18.09
CA ARG A 43 -2.61 -5.93 -18.23
C ARG A 43 -3.38 -6.20 -19.53
N GLY A 44 -2.69 -6.52 -20.62
CA GLY A 44 -3.30 -6.96 -21.87
C GLY A 44 -4.10 -8.25 -21.70
N ILE A 45 -3.51 -9.26 -21.05
CA ILE A 45 -4.19 -10.55 -20.79
C ILE A 45 -5.41 -10.36 -19.88
N ILE A 46 -5.29 -9.57 -18.81
CA ILE A 46 -6.39 -9.25 -17.88
C ILE A 46 -7.58 -8.66 -18.64
N LYS A 47 -7.32 -7.68 -19.54
CA LYS A 47 -8.36 -7.06 -20.37
C LYS A 47 -9.00 -8.06 -21.33
N HIS A 48 -8.22 -8.94 -21.95
CA HIS A 48 -8.74 -9.98 -22.85
C HIS A 48 -9.58 -11.04 -22.13
N LYS A 49 -9.25 -11.36 -20.89
CA LYS A 49 -9.97 -12.33 -20.06
C LYS A 49 -11.12 -11.70 -19.26
N ASN A 50 -11.38 -10.42 -19.45
CA ASN A 50 -12.42 -9.65 -18.76
C ASN A 50 -12.32 -9.77 -17.22
N VAL A 51 -11.08 -9.81 -16.71
CA VAL A 51 -10.81 -9.84 -15.27
C VAL A 51 -10.70 -8.40 -14.79
N PRO A 52 -11.31 -8.05 -13.65
CA PRO A 52 -11.22 -6.69 -13.11
C PRO A 52 -9.75 -6.31 -12.87
N ALA A 53 -9.40 -5.08 -13.24
CA ALA A 53 -8.07 -4.57 -12.98
C ALA A 53 -7.86 -4.37 -11.46
N ARG A 54 -6.61 -4.27 -11.02
CA ARG A 54 -6.29 -4.13 -9.59
C ARG A 54 -6.94 -2.91 -8.95
N GLU A 55 -7.06 -1.83 -9.71
CA GLU A 55 -7.77 -0.61 -9.31
C GLU A 55 -9.25 -0.87 -9.04
N GLU A 56 -9.91 -1.61 -9.94
CA GLU A 56 -11.32 -1.98 -9.81
C GLU A 56 -11.53 -2.94 -8.64
N MET A 57 -10.62 -3.91 -8.45
CA MET A 57 -10.66 -4.80 -7.30
C MET A 57 -10.53 -4.05 -5.98
N MET A 58 -9.67 -3.04 -5.90
CA MET A 58 -9.54 -2.21 -4.71
C MET A 58 -10.81 -1.38 -4.45
N ALA A 59 -11.41 -0.80 -5.49
CA ALA A 59 -12.68 -0.10 -5.37
C ALA A 59 -13.82 -1.04 -4.95
N MET A 60 -13.86 -2.27 -5.48
CA MET A 60 -14.83 -3.29 -5.08
C MET A 60 -14.65 -3.70 -3.62
N ALA A 61 -13.42 -3.88 -3.14
CA ALA A 61 -13.14 -4.17 -1.74
C ALA A 61 -13.61 -3.05 -0.81
N ILE A 62 -13.31 -1.78 -1.15
CA ILE A 62 -13.75 -0.62 -0.37
C ILE A 62 -15.28 -0.54 -0.33
N ARG A 63 -15.96 -0.74 -1.47
CA ARG A 63 -17.44 -0.77 -1.53
C ARG A 63 -18.04 -1.95 -0.79
N GLY A 64 -17.33 -3.07 -0.73
CA GLY A 64 -17.69 -4.26 0.03
C GLY A 64 -17.39 -4.16 1.52
N GLU A 65 -17.16 -2.93 2.04
CA GLU A 65 -16.92 -2.65 3.46
C GLU A 65 -15.68 -3.38 4.02
N ALA A 66 -14.69 -3.68 3.17
CA ALA A 66 -13.44 -4.25 3.62
C ALA A 66 -12.72 -3.26 4.56
N LYS A 67 -12.37 -3.75 5.76
CA LYS A 67 -11.62 -2.98 6.74
C LYS A 67 -10.16 -2.85 6.34
N LEU A 68 -9.72 -1.64 5.99
CA LEU A 68 -8.34 -1.34 5.62
C LEU A 68 -7.57 -0.78 6.81
N VAL A 69 -6.46 -1.43 7.15
CA VAL A 69 -5.60 -1.05 8.28
C VAL A 69 -4.18 -0.74 7.80
N ALA A 70 -3.69 0.45 8.14
CA ALA A 70 -2.29 0.83 7.95
C ALA A 70 -1.47 0.54 9.22
N CYS A 71 -0.37 -0.19 9.07
CA CYS A 71 0.52 -0.50 10.17
C CYS A 71 1.30 0.75 10.59
N GLN A 72 1.13 1.17 11.84
CA GLN A 72 1.78 2.38 12.39
C GLN A 72 3.31 2.31 12.25
N MET A 73 3.93 1.20 12.65
CA MET A 73 5.38 1.03 12.56
C MET A 73 5.88 1.14 11.11
N SER A 74 5.11 0.61 10.15
CA SER A 74 5.48 0.69 8.74
C SER A 74 5.35 2.11 8.19
N MET A 75 4.36 2.88 8.65
CA MET A 75 4.21 4.30 8.29
C MET A 75 5.38 5.13 8.81
N ASP A 76 5.77 4.92 10.07
CA ASP A 76 6.88 5.63 10.71
C ASP A 76 8.21 5.34 9.99
N LEU A 77 8.48 4.08 9.63
CA LEU A 77 9.70 3.69 8.91
C LEU A 77 9.78 4.23 7.48
N MET A 78 8.64 4.39 6.81
CA MET A 78 8.57 4.85 5.43
C MET A 78 8.31 6.36 5.30
N GLY A 79 8.13 7.08 6.41
CA GLY A 79 7.81 8.50 6.44
C GLY A 79 6.46 8.85 5.80
N ILE A 80 5.49 7.94 5.82
CA ILE A 80 4.17 8.14 5.19
C ILE A 80 3.21 8.76 6.21
N ARG A 81 2.59 9.88 5.84
CA ARG A 81 1.61 10.56 6.71
C ARG A 81 0.18 10.08 6.45
N ARG A 82 -0.69 10.28 7.44
CA ARG A 82 -2.10 9.86 7.36
C ARG A 82 -2.84 10.56 6.23
N GLU A 83 -2.50 11.81 5.94
CA GLU A 83 -3.14 12.61 4.89
C GLU A 83 -2.80 12.14 3.47
N GLU A 84 -1.81 11.25 3.32
CA GLU A 84 -1.41 10.67 2.03
C GLU A 84 -2.11 9.32 1.76
N LEU A 85 -2.90 8.83 2.72
CA LEU A 85 -3.65 7.59 2.62
C LEU A 85 -5.04 7.83 2.04
N ILE A 86 -5.67 6.79 1.51
CA ILE A 86 -7.07 6.85 1.08
C ILE A 86 -7.99 6.99 2.30
N ASP A 87 -9.12 7.66 2.09
CA ASP A 87 -10.11 7.90 3.14
C ASP A 87 -10.66 6.58 3.69
N GLY A 88 -10.95 6.56 5.00
CA GLY A 88 -11.51 5.38 5.68
C GLY A 88 -10.47 4.35 6.16
N ILE A 89 -9.17 4.64 6.09
CA ILE A 89 -8.12 3.78 6.66
C ILE A 89 -8.02 3.96 8.18
N GLU A 90 -8.00 2.83 8.89
CA GLU A 90 -7.65 2.76 10.32
C GLU A 90 -6.14 2.57 10.50
N ILE A 91 -5.58 3.13 11.57
CA ILE A 91 -4.17 2.92 11.93
C ILE A 91 -4.13 1.85 13.02
N GLY A 92 -3.33 0.80 12.80
CA GLY A 92 -3.24 -0.35 13.69
C GLY A 92 -1.81 -0.78 13.97
N GLY A 93 -1.65 -1.50 15.07
CA GLY A 93 -0.39 -2.17 15.43
C GLY A 93 -0.40 -3.64 15.01
N VAL A 94 0.62 -4.38 15.42
CA VAL A 94 0.71 -5.84 15.17
C VAL A 94 -0.47 -6.59 15.80
N SER A 95 -0.94 -6.16 16.97
CA SER A 95 -2.11 -6.75 17.65
C SER A 95 -3.38 -6.69 16.79
N THR A 96 -3.60 -5.57 16.07
CA THR A 96 -4.76 -5.41 15.19
C THR A 96 -4.79 -6.46 14.08
N CYS A 97 -3.62 -6.83 13.54
CA CYS A 97 -3.50 -7.89 12.52
C CYS A 97 -3.73 -9.29 13.12
N GLN A 98 -3.19 -9.54 14.32
CA GLN A 98 -3.37 -10.81 15.03
C GLN A 98 -4.84 -11.04 15.40
N GLU A 99 -5.50 -10.05 15.99
CA GLU A 99 -6.92 -10.12 16.33
C GLU A 99 -7.81 -10.36 15.11
N ALA A 100 -7.48 -9.73 13.97
CA ALA A 100 -8.20 -9.96 12.71
C ALA A 100 -7.98 -11.39 12.18
N SER A 101 -6.78 -11.94 12.37
CA SER A 101 -6.43 -13.30 11.94
C SER A 101 -7.10 -14.36 12.81
N GLU A 102 -7.21 -14.13 14.12
CA GLU A 102 -7.93 -15.02 15.05
C GLU A 102 -9.44 -15.07 14.80
N LYS A 103 -10.01 -13.99 14.27
CA LYS A 103 -11.44 -13.87 13.93
C LYS A 103 -11.76 -14.33 12.51
N ALA A 104 -10.76 -14.63 11.69
CA ALA A 104 -10.94 -15.08 10.32
C ALA A 104 -10.94 -16.61 10.29
N ASP A 105 -12.10 -17.21 10.00
CA ASP A 105 -12.29 -18.65 9.77
C ASP A 105 -11.80 -19.09 8.38
#